data_AF-A0A381WD88-F1
#
_entry.id   AF-A0A381WD88-F1
#
_cell.length_a   1.000
_cell.length_b   1.000
_cell.length_c   1.000
_cell.angle_alpha   90.00
_cell.angle_beta   90.00
_cell.angle_gamma   90.00
#
_symmetry.space_group_name_H-M   'P 1'
#
loop_
_entity.id
_entity.type
_entity.pdbx_description
1 polymer ?
#
loop_
_entity_poly.entity_id
_entity_poly.type
_entity_poly.pdbx_seq_one_letter_code
_entity_poly.pdbx_strand_id
1 'polypeptide(L)' 'MNLELFILGGYGHFVWPAFIFTLVSCFVLYSKTNKEFKKEEKMFLNEFKHMQSVKIKVIKEKEVLSNSPIF' A
#
# COMPACT_ATOMS: atom_id res chain seq x y z
N MET A 1 -37.29 15.53 -7.06
CA MET A 1 -35.82 15.68 -7.07
C MET A 1 -35.48 16.86 -7.97
N ASN A 2 -34.73 17.84 -7.47
CA ASN A 2 -34.52 19.13 -8.16
C ASN A 2 -33.38 18.99 -9.19
N LEU A 3 -33.72 18.84 -10.47
CA LEU A 3 -32.75 18.65 -11.56
C LEU A 3 -31.93 19.92 -11.87
N GLU A 4 -32.31 21.06 -11.30
CA GLU A 4 -31.59 22.34 -11.44
C GLU A 4 -30.13 22.24 -10.98
N LEU A 5 -29.84 21.45 -9.95
CA LEU A 5 -28.48 21.23 -9.47
C LEU A 5 -27.61 20.44 -10.46
N PHE A 6 -28.21 19.62 -11.33
CA PHE A 6 -27.49 18.89 -12.38
C PHE A 6 -27.36 19.72 -13.65
N ILE A 7 -28.34 20.56 -13.94
CA ILE A 7 -28.34 21.44 -15.12
C ILE A 7 -27.40 22.64 -14.90
N LEU A 8 -27.13 23.05 -13.65
CA LEU A 8 -26.31 24.23 -13.29
C LEU A 8 -26.65 25.44 -14.17
N GLY A 9 -27.95 25.76 -14.30
CA GLY A 9 -28.40 26.87 -15.16
C GLY A 9 -28.00 26.74 -16.64
N GLY A 10 -27.79 25.51 -17.15
CA GLY A 10 -27.36 25.20 -18.52
C GLY A 10 -25.88 24.85 -18.65
N TYR A 11 -25.06 25.10 -17.62
CA TYR A 11 -23.61 24.83 -17.64
C TYR A 11 -23.23 23.40 -17.26
N GLY A 12 -24.18 22.58 -16.83
CA GLY A 12 -23.94 21.21 -16.40
C GLY A 12 -23.19 20.38 -17.45
N HIS A 13 -23.45 20.60 -18.73
CA HIS A 13 -22.78 19.88 -19.81
C HIS A 13 -21.26 20.13 -19.88
N PHE A 14 -20.77 21.26 -19.36
CA PHE A 14 -19.33 21.55 -19.29
C PHE A 14 -18.74 21.12 -17.94
N VAL A 15 -19.51 21.30 -16.86
CA VAL A 15 -19.06 21.03 -15.50
C VAL A 15 -18.92 19.52 -15.25
N TRP A 16 -19.92 18.72 -15.64
CA TRP A 16 -19.89 17.28 -15.37
C TRP A 16 -18.72 16.55 -16.05
N PRO A 17 -18.40 16.78 -17.35
CA PRO A 17 -17.24 16.16 -17.96
C PRO A 17 -15.92 16.55 -17.30
N ALA A 18 -15.74 17.81 -16.91
CA ALA A 18 -14.53 18.27 -16.22
C ALA A 18 -14.35 17.59 -14.84
N PHE A 19 -15.46 17.46 -14.09
CA PHE A 19 -15.46 16.75 -12.81
C PHE A 19 -15.17 15.26 -12.99
N ILE A 20 -15.83 14.59 -13.95
CA ILE A 20 -15.60 13.17 -14.25
C ILE A 20 -14.16 12.95 -14.68
N PHE A 21 -13.61 13.79 -15.56
CA PHE A 21 -12.22 13.71 -15.99
C PHE A 21 -11.26 13.81 -14.80
N THR A 22 -11.50 14.75 -13.89
CA THR A 22 -10.69 14.93 -12.68
C THR A 22 -10.80 13.72 -11.75
N LEU A 23 -12.02 13.21 -11.50
CA LEU A 23 -12.25 12.04 -10.66
C LEU A 23 -11.59 10.79 -11.25
N VAL A 24 -11.70 10.57 -12.55
CA VAL A 24 -11.05 9.46 -13.26
C VAL A 24 -9.54 9.59 -13.17
N SER A 25 -8.99 10.77 -13.41
CA SER A 25 -7.55 11.02 -13.31
C SER A 25 -7.02 10.73 -11.90
N CYS A 26 -7.72 11.22 -10.88
CA CYS A 26 -7.40 10.94 -9.47
C CYS A 26 -7.50 9.45 -9.16
N PHE A 27 -8.55 8.77 -9.63
CA PHE A 27 -8.76 7.35 -9.40
C PHE A 27 -7.68 6.47 -10.06
N VAL A 28 -7.25 6.83 -11.27
CA VAL A 28 -6.17 6.14 -11.97
C VAL A 28 -4.85 6.30 -11.21
N LEU A 29 -4.53 7.52 -10.78
CA LEU A 29 -3.33 7.80 -9.98
C LEU A 29 -3.37 7.05 -8.65
N TYR A 30 -4.48 7.13 -7.93
CA TYR A 30 -4.69 6.42 -6.67
C TYR A 30 -4.53 4.90 -6.85
N SER A 31 -5.15 4.34 -7.89
CA SER A 31 -5.04 2.90 -8.18
C SER A 31 -3.61 2.47 -8.49
N LYS A 32 -2.83 3.31 -9.19
CA LYS A 32 -1.42 3.03 -9.48
C LYS A 32 -0.58 3.07 -8.19
N THR A 33 -0.76 4.11 -7.38
CA THR A 33 -0.06 4.26 -6.10
C THR A 33 -0.41 3.13 -5.12
N ASN A 34 -1.69 2.75 -5.03
CA ASN A 34 -2.15 1.68 -4.14
C ASN A 34 -1.61 0.30 -4.55
N LYS A 35 -1.39 0.06 -5.86
CA LYS A 35 -0.74 -1.16 -6.33
C LYS A 35 0.72 -1.23 -5.89
N GLU A 36 1.47 -0.14 -6.03
CA GLU A 36 2.86 -0.11 -5.58
C GLU A 36 2.94 -0.20 -4.06
N PHE A 37 2.07 0.49 -3.34
CA PHE A 37 1.98 0.41 -1.87
C PHE A 37 1.77 -1.04 -1.39
N LYS A 38 0.83 -1.78 -1.99
CA LYS A 38 0.59 -3.19 -1.64
C LYS A 38 1.76 -4.12 -1.97
N LYS A 39 2.57 -3.77 -2.97
CA LYS A 39 3.77 -4.52 -3.34
C LYS A 39 4.87 -4.30 -2.30
N GLU A 40 5.11 -3.04 -1.94
CA GLU A 40 6.04 -2.65 -0.88
C GLU A 40 5.63 -3.26 0.47
N GLU A 41 4.34 -3.20 0.83
CA GLU A 41 3.81 -3.80 2.07
C GLU A 41 4.10 -5.31 2.16
N LYS A 42 3.89 -6.05 1.06
CA LYS A 42 4.19 -7.49 1.00
C LYS A 42 5.69 -7.76 1.10
N MET A 43 6.51 -6.93 0.46
CA MET A 43 7.97 -7.07 0.49
C MET A 43 8.50 -6.82 1.91
N PHE A 44 7.99 -5.78 2.57
CA PHE A 44 8.32 -5.45 3.95
C PHE A 44 7.92 -6.55 4.93
N LEU A 45 6.71 -7.11 4.80
CA LEU A 45 6.27 -8.24 5.63
C LEU A 45 7.17 -9.47 5.46
N ASN A 46 7.59 -9.76 4.23
CA ASN A 46 8.46 -10.90 3.95
C ASN A 46 9.88 -10.68 4.51
N GLU A 47 10.44 -9.47 4.33
CA GLU A 47 11.75 -9.11 4.85
C GLU A 47 11.77 -9.10 6.39
N PHE A 48 10.72 -8.58 7.02
CA PHE A 48 10.57 -8.61 8.47
C PHE A 48 10.51 -10.04 9.01
N LYS A 49 9.73 -10.93 8.37
CA LYS A 49 9.65 -12.35 8.74
C LYS A 49 10.99 -13.06 8.56
N HIS A 50 11.69 -12.78 7.46
CA HIS A 50 13.03 -13.30 7.20
C HIS A 50 14.01 -12.83 8.27
N MET A 51 14.05 -11.53 8.60
CA MET A 51 14.92 -10.97 9.63
C MET A 51 14.67 -11.59 11.01
N GLN A 52 13.41 -11.81 11.39
CA GLN A 52 13.04 -12.52 12.61
C GLN A 52 13.59 -13.95 12.62
N SER A 53 13.43 -14.69 11.52
CA SER A 53 13.93 -16.07 11.41
C SER A 53 15.46 -16.15 11.51
N VAL A 54 16.17 -15.19 10.92
CA VAL A 54 17.63 -15.08 11.01
C VAL A 54 18.05 -14.75 12.44
N LYS A 55 17.39 -13.79 13.11
CA LYS A 55 17.68 -13.49 14.52
C LYS A 55 17.48 -14.71 15.42
N ILE A 56 16.40 -15.48 15.23
CA ILE A 56 16.14 -16.70 16.00
C ILE A 56 17.23 -17.75 15.75
N LYS A 57 17.68 -17.94 14.50
CA LYS A 57 18.79 -18.87 14.19
C LYS A 57 20.09 -18.42 14.84
N VAL A 58 20.43 -17.13 14.76
CA VAL A 58 21.65 -16.59 15.37
C VAL A 58 21.65 -16.73 16.89
N ILE A 59 20.50 -16.52 17.55
CA ILE A 59 20.37 -16.72 19.00
C ILE A 59 20.56 -18.21 19.33
N LYS A 60 19.89 -19.12 18.62
CA LYS A 60 20.04 -20.56 18.83
C LYS A 60 21.49 -21.03 18.62
N GLU A 61 22.15 -20.52 17.59
CA GLU A 61 23.54 -20.89 17.29
C GLU A 61 24.50 -20.35 18.37
N LYS A 62 24.27 -19.13 18.87
CA LYS A 62 25.02 -18.61 20.03
C LYS A 62 24.78 -19.41 21.30
N GLU A 63 23.55 -19.83 21.58
CA GLU A 63 23.24 -20.68 22.74
C GLU A 63 23.88 -22.07 22.62
N VAL A 64 23.92 -22.67 21.43
CA VAL A 64 24.60 -23.94 21.20
C VAL A 64 26.12 -23.81 21.37
N LEU A 65 26.72 -22.69 20.91
CA LEU A 65 28.14 -22.42 21.10
C LEU A 65 28.49 -22.16 22.58
N SER A 66 27.63 -21.43 23.30
CA SER A 66 27.84 -21.10 24.72
C SER A 66 27.60 -22.29 25.66
N ASN A 67 26.76 -23.25 25.27
CA ASN A 67 26.55 -24.49 26.02
C ASN A 67 27.52 -25.61 25.62
N SER A 68 28.43 -25.38 24.66
CA SER A 68 29.49 -26.34 24.39
C SER A 68 30.48 -26.35 25.57
N PRO A 69 30.77 -27.52 26.16
CA PRO A 69 31.66 -27.60 27.30
C PRO A 69 33.06 -27.17 26.87
N ILE A 70 33.56 -26.13 27.53
CA ILE A 70 34.96 -25.70 27.48
C ILE A 70 35.78 -26.92 27.91
N PHE A 71 36.47 -27.53 26.94
CA PHE A 71 37.50 -28.54 27.18
C PHE A 71 38.79 -27.86 27.60
#